data_AF-A0A9E0L8J0-F1
#
_entry.id   AF-A0A9E0L8J0-F1
#
_cell.length_a   1.000
_cell.length_b   1.000
_cell.length_c   1.000
_cell.angle_alpha   90.00
_cell.angle_beta   90.00
_cell.angle_gamma   90.00
#
_symmetry.space_group_name_H-M   'P 1'
#
loop_
_entity.id
_entity.type
_entity.pdbx_description
1 polymer ?
#
loop_
_entity_poly.entity_id
_entity_poly.type
_entity_poly.pdbx_seq_one_letter_code
_entity_poly.pdbx_strand_id
1 'polypeptide(L)'
;MPFTPFHMGAGLTAKAVLDGRISVISFGIAQVLMDIEPGVRMLTGKGDLHGWTHTLAGALAIGAIATLVTPLLIRPIVKRWNSELAHYRVHWLMVPAAPRKWAVAAGAFFGTLSHIVLDGIIHRDMLPIAPVSDLNPLMSLLGHDTVYLLCAAAAVAGTGAWLLRKWTTSRATTQEVNRPDFPRDGLHNSLRSVIARPRAVYCVAFFANSWAIGCKKTPCSPSRSALSPPREGYAGHPWTSFVGDGKRREKCSKG
;
A
#
# COMPACT_ATOMS: atom_id res chain seq x y z
N MET A 1 0.44 -2.06 30.56
CA MET A 1 0.09 -1.26 29.39
C MET A 1 1.16 -1.42 28.33
N PRO A 2 0.77 -1.67 27.09
CA PRO A 2 1.52 -1.10 26.00
C PRO A 2 0.59 -0.26 25.16
N PHE A 3 0.83 1.04 25.32
CA PHE A 3 0.62 2.04 24.30
C PHE A 3 1.22 1.61 22.95
N THR A 4 0.89 2.39 21.92
CA THR A 4 1.58 2.70 20.66
C THR A 4 2.73 1.78 20.20
N PRO A 5 3.85 1.59 20.95
CA PRO A 5 4.97 0.76 20.49
C PRO A 5 4.62 -0.65 20.00
N PHE A 6 3.74 -1.40 20.68
CA PHE A 6 3.52 -2.80 20.29
C PHE A 6 2.70 -2.91 19.01
N HIS A 7 1.74 -2.01 18.82
CA HIS A 7 0.96 -1.93 17.60
C HIS A 7 1.81 -1.67 16.34
N MET A 8 3.00 -1.06 16.49
CA MET A 8 3.95 -0.88 15.38
C MET A 8 4.38 -2.20 14.74
N GLY A 9 4.27 -3.34 15.43
CA GLY A 9 4.55 -4.66 14.85
C GLY A 9 3.73 -4.96 13.59
N ALA A 10 2.45 -4.60 13.59
CA ALA A 10 1.58 -4.73 12.42
C ALA A 10 2.05 -3.83 11.27
N GLY A 11 2.35 -2.56 11.56
CA GLY A 11 2.84 -1.59 10.58
C GLY A 11 4.18 -1.99 9.94
N LEU A 12 5.12 -2.51 10.74
CA LEU A 12 6.44 -2.97 10.27
C LEU A 12 6.35 -4.24 9.42
N THR A 13 5.47 -5.17 9.79
CA THR A 13 5.18 -6.35 8.97
C THR A 13 4.55 -5.95 7.63
N ALA A 14 3.55 -5.06 7.67
CA ALA A 14 2.93 -4.53 6.46
C ALA A 14 3.96 -3.80 5.58
N LYS A 15 4.91 -3.07 6.17
CA LYS A 15 6.00 -2.41 5.44
C LYS A 15 6.95 -3.40 4.76
N ALA A 16 7.24 -4.53 5.39
CA ALA A 16 8.03 -5.59 4.79
C ALA A 16 7.37 -6.11 3.51
N VAL A 17 6.05 -6.35 3.54
CA VAL A 17 5.31 -6.90 2.39
C VAL A 17 4.99 -5.83 1.34
N LEU A 18 4.53 -4.66 1.77
CA LEU A 18 3.91 -3.61 0.95
C LEU A 18 4.81 -2.37 0.81
N ASP A 19 6.11 -2.56 0.59
CA ASP A 19 7.05 -1.43 0.56
C ASP A 19 6.70 -0.40 -0.53
N GLY A 20 6.69 0.87 -0.12
CA GLY A 20 6.26 2.00 -0.95
C GLY A 20 4.74 2.08 -1.21
N ARG A 21 3.98 1.09 -0.73
CA ARG A 21 2.51 1.05 -0.79
C ARG A 21 1.86 1.41 0.55
N ILE A 22 2.59 1.28 1.65
CA ILE A 22 2.14 1.71 2.98
C ILE A 22 3.16 2.65 3.64
N SER A 23 2.66 3.69 4.31
CA SER A 23 3.47 4.63 5.08
C SER A 23 3.48 4.24 6.56
N VAL A 24 4.62 3.73 7.04
CA VAL A 24 4.82 3.41 8.47
C VAL A 24 4.74 4.66 9.35
N ILE A 25 5.15 5.82 8.84
CA ILE A 25 5.04 7.09 9.57
C ILE A 25 3.56 7.44 9.75
N SER A 26 2.74 7.28 8.71
CA SER A 26 1.30 7.52 8.82
C SER A 26 0.61 6.54 9.76
N PHE A 27 1.04 5.27 9.73
CA PHE A 27 0.60 4.24 10.66
C PHE A 27 0.94 4.64 12.10
N GLY A 28 2.19 5.03 12.38
CA GLY A 28 2.61 5.45 13.71
C GLY A 28 1.84 6.69 14.22
N ILE A 29 1.59 7.67 13.35
CA ILE A 29 0.75 8.83 13.68
C ILE A 29 -0.68 8.38 14.02
N ALA A 30 -1.26 7.45 13.26
CA ALA A 30 -2.58 6.90 13.58
C ALA A 30 -2.59 6.20 14.95
N GLN A 31 -1.56 5.42 15.28
CA GLN A 31 -1.46 4.79 16.61
C GLN A 31 -1.46 5.84 17.72
N VAL A 32 -0.64 6.89 17.59
CA VAL A 32 -0.59 7.98 18.56
C VAL A 32 -1.96 8.65 18.70
N LEU A 33 -2.65 8.93 17.59
CA LEU A 33 -3.95 9.59 17.62
C LEU A 33 -5.04 8.73 18.28
N MET A 34 -5.04 7.42 18.04
CA MET A 34 -5.96 6.49 18.72
C MET A 34 -5.71 6.50 20.22
N ASP A 35 -4.44 6.44 20.66
CA ASP A 35 -4.04 6.41 22.07
C ASP A 35 -4.35 7.69 22.86
N ILE A 36 -4.71 8.81 22.21
CA ILE A 36 -5.03 10.06 22.91
C ILE A 36 -6.24 9.88 23.83
N GLU A 37 -7.32 9.23 23.37
CA GLU A 37 -8.52 9.02 24.17
C GLU A 37 -8.22 8.24 25.47
N PRO A 38 -7.70 6.99 25.42
CA PRO A 38 -7.39 6.24 26.62
C PRO A 38 -6.33 6.95 27.46
N GLY A 39 -5.31 7.57 26.85
CA GLY A 39 -4.31 8.34 27.57
C GLY A 39 -4.91 9.47 28.43
N VAL A 40 -5.85 10.25 27.88
CA VAL A 40 -6.55 11.31 28.63
C VAL A 40 -7.45 10.74 29.72
N ARG A 41 -8.15 9.62 29.45
CA ARG A 41 -9.02 8.99 30.45
C ARG A 41 -8.24 8.39 31.61
N MET A 42 -7.07 7.83 31.35
CA MET A 42 -6.14 7.38 32.39
C MET A 42 -5.65 8.53 33.27
N LEU A 43 -5.28 9.66 32.68
CA LEU A 43 -4.82 10.84 33.42
C LEU A 43 -5.94 11.46 34.29
N THR A 44 -7.19 11.35 33.85
CA THR A 44 -8.34 11.91 34.56
C THR A 44 -9.01 10.92 35.52
N GLY A 45 -8.73 9.62 35.40
CA GLY A 45 -9.29 8.55 36.23
C GLY A 45 -10.80 8.37 36.07
N LYS A 46 -11.38 8.82 34.95
CA LYS A 46 -12.84 8.83 34.73
C LYS A 46 -13.27 7.79 33.69
N GLY A 47 -14.15 6.88 34.11
CA GLY A 47 -14.88 5.96 33.24
C GLY A 47 -14.02 4.88 32.59
N ASP A 48 -14.60 4.22 31.59
CA ASP A 48 -13.90 3.26 30.73
C ASP A 48 -12.79 3.93 29.92
N LEU A 49 -11.74 3.19 29.54
CA LEU A 49 -10.59 3.74 28.82
C LEU A 49 -10.93 4.05 27.36
N HIS A 50 -11.75 3.21 26.75
CA HIS A 50 -12.08 3.29 25.34
C HIS A 50 -13.51 3.80 25.17
N GLY A 51 -13.69 4.80 24.32
CA GLY A 51 -14.99 5.35 23.99
C GLY A 51 -15.19 5.43 22.50
N TRP A 52 -15.67 6.58 22.04
CA TRP A 52 -16.16 6.71 20.67
C TRP A 52 -15.04 6.54 19.63
N THR A 53 -13.80 6.97 19.92
CA THR A 53 -12.71 6.88 18.93
C THR A 53 -12.30 5.43 18.65
N HIS A 54 -12.65 4.50 19.52
CA HIS A 54 -12.37 3.08 19.42
C HIS A 54 -13.53 2.25 18.84
N THR A 55 -14.59 2.92 18.37
CA THR A 55 -15.59 2.31 17.49
C THR A 55 -15.07 2.24 16.05
N LEU A 56 -15.65 1.39 15.20
CA LEU A 56 -15.28 1.33 13.78
C LEU A 56 -15.46 2.70 13.09
N ALA A 57 -16.56 3.39 13.37
CA ALA A 57 -16.81 4.72 12.81
C ALA A 57 -15.79 5.75 13.32
N GLY A 58 -15.49 5.74 14.62
CA GLY A 58 -14.46 6.58 15.23
C GLY A 58 -13.07 6.32 14.65
N ALA A 59 -12.67 5.05 14.53
CA ALA A 59 -11.39 4.64 13.95
C ALA A 59 -11.25 5.06 12.48
N LEU A 60 -12.33 5.01 11.70
CA LEU A 60 -12.33 5.55 10.33
C LEU A 60 -12.18 7.08 10.32
N ALA A 61 -12.86 7.79 11.21
CA ALA A 61 -12.72 9.23 11.35
C ALA A 61 -11.29 9.64 11.77
N ILE A 62 -10.71 8.96 12.76
CA ILE A 62 -9.32 9.17 13.17
C ILE A 62 -8.36 8.80 12.03
N GLY A 63 -8.64 7.75 11.25
CA GLY A 63 -7.85 7.39 10.07
C GLY A 63 -7.85 8.50 9.00
N ALA A 64 -8.99 9.14 8.78
CA ALA A 64 -9.10 10.30 7.90
C ALA A 64 -8.29 11.50 8.45
N ILE A 65 -8.42 11.81 9.75
CA ILE A 65 -7.65 12.87 10.41
C ILE A 65 -6.14 12.59 10.30
N ALA A 66 -5.70 11.37 10.62
CA ALA A 66 -4.32 10.94 10.50
C ALA A 66 -3.78 11.11 9.07
N THR A 67 -4.61 10.81 8.06
CA THR A 67 -4.27 11.02 6.64
C THR A 67 -4.03 12.50 6.32
N LEU A 68 -4.83 13.41 6.89
CA LEU A 68 -4.70 14.86 6.68
C LEU A 68 -3.53 15.47 7.45
N VAL A 69 -3.27 15.01 8.67
CA VAL A 69 -2.20 15.51 9.54
C VAL A 69 -0.83 15.00 9.10
N THR A 70 -0.74 13.76 8.61
CA THR A 70 0.55 13.13 8.28
C THR A 70 1.43 13.95 7.32
N PRO A 71 0.92 14.53 6.21
CA PRO A 71 1.71 15.37 5.31
C PRO A 71 2.40 16.55 5.98
N LEU A 72 1.85 17.08 7.08
CA LEU A 72 2.43 18.18 7.85
C LEU A 72 3.65 17.71 8.66
N LEU A 73 3.57 16.50 9.24
CA LEU A 73 4.59 15.94 10.12
C LEU A 73 5.67 15.16 9.36
N ILE A 74 5.33 14.55 8.23
CA ILE A 74 6.23 13.62 7.54
C ILE A 74 7.45 14.30 6.92
N ARG A 75 7.30 15.54 6.45
CA ARG A 75 8.38 16.28 5.77
C ARG A 75 9.60 16.51 6.68
N PRO A 76 9.45 17.10 7.88
CA PRO A 76 10.60 17.28 8.77
C PRO A 76 11.21 15.93 9.21
N ILE A 77 10.37 14.93 9.49
CA ILE A 77 10.83 13.58 9.89
C ILE A 77 11.70 12.95 8.80
N VAL A 78 11.20 12.90 7.56
CA VAL A 78 11.94 12.31 6.44
C VAL A 78 13.18 13.13 6.08
N LYS A 79 13.12 14.46 6.17
CA LYS A 79 14.29 15.32 5.95
C LYS A 79 15.39 15.01 6.97
N ARG A 80 15.05 14.91 8.25
CA ARG A 80 15.99 14.58 9.32
C ARG A 80 16.57 13.18 9.11
N TRP A 81 15.71 12.19 8.85
CA TRP A 81 16.11 10.80 8.58
C TRP A 81 17.12 10.70 7.41
N ASN A 82 16.78 11.29 6.26
CA ASN A 82 17.67 11.26 5.10
C ASN A 82 18.98 12.02 5.34
N SER A 83 18.96 13.11 6.12
CA SER A 83 20.18 13.84 6.49
C SER A 83 21.13 12.98 7.33
N GLU A 84 20.60 12.24 8.29
CA GLU A 84 21.39 11.31 9.12
C GLU A 84 21.96 10.16 8.28
N LEU A 85 21.14 9.56 7.42
CA LEU A 85 21.62 8.49 6.54
C LEU A 85 22.70 8.98 5.57
N ALA A 86 22.61 10.21 5.08
CA ALA A 86 23.65 10.81 4.25
C ALA A 86 24.93 11.04 5.05
N HIS A 87 24.84 11.51 6.30
CA HIS A 87 25.98 11.69 7.19
C HIS A 87 26.73 10.37 7.44
N TYR A 88 25.99 9.30 7.72
CA TYR A 88 26.57 7.95 7.94
C TYR A 88 26.84 7.16 6.66
N ARG A 89 26.66 7.75 5.46
CA ARG A 89 26.85 7.11 4.14
C ARG A 89 25.99 5.86 3.91
N VAL A 90 24.83 5.77 4.55
CA VAL A 90 23.88 4.66 4.46
C VAL A 90 22.77 5.00 3.44
N HIS A 91 23.16 5.43 2.24
CA HIS A 91 22.23 5.96 1.22
C HIS A 91 21.16 4.96 0.76
N TRP A 92 21.42 3.67 0.91
CA TRP A 92 20.51 2.60 0.51
C TRP A 92 19.21 2.52 1.35
N LEU A 93 19.20 3.16 2.53
CA LEU A 93 18.01 3.30 3.39
C LEU A 93 17.23 4.60 3.17
N MET A 94 17.70 5.50 2.31
CA MET A 94 17.02 6.78 2.08
C MET A 94 15.65 6.55 1.44
N VAL A 95 14.69 7.39 1.82
CA VAL A 95 13.30 7.30 1.33
C VAL A 95 12.88 8.60 0.63
N PRO A 96 11.93 8.54 -0.32
CA PRO A 96 11.44 9.75 -0.98
C PRO A 96 10.85 10.75 0.03
N ALA A 97 11.14 12.04 -0.17
CA ALA A 97 10.70 13.12 0.73
C ALA A 97 9.17 13.24 0.86
N ALA A 98 8.44 12.86 -0.19
CA ALA A 98 6.98 12.83 -0.19
C ALA A 98 6.51 11.40 -0.51
N PRO A 99 5.88 10.70 0.44
CA PRO A 99 5.20 9.44 0.12
C PRO A 99 4.00 9.71 -0.79
N ARG A 100 3.56 8.65 -1.47
CA ARG A 100 2.33 8.70 -2.27
C ARG A 100 1.14 8.94 -1.34
N LYS A 101 0.22 9.83 -1.74
CA LYS A 101 -0.97 10.18 -0.96
C LYS A 101 -1.76 8.94 -0.51
N TRP A 102 -1.94 7.97 -1.40
CA TRP A 102 -2.63 6.73 -1.07
C TRP A 102 -1.86 5.84 -0.08
N ALA A 103 -0.52 5.88 -0.07
CA ALA A 103 0.28 5.12 0.89
C ALA A 103 0.18 5.71 2.30
N VAL A 104 -0.01 7.03 2.39
CA VAL A 104 -0.37 7.72 3.64
C VAL A 104 -1.74 7.24 4.11
N ALA A 105 -2.77 7.35 3.27
CA ALA A 105 -4.11 6.88 3.61
C ALA A 105 -4.12 5.40 4.02
N ALA A 106 -3.48 4.53 3.24
CA ALA A 106 -3.37 3.10 3.55
C ALA A 106 -2.69 2.85 4.90
N GLY A 107 -1.63 3.60 5.22
CA GLY A 107 -0.95 3.50 6.52
C GLY A 107 -1.84 3.96 7.67
N ALA A 108 -2.55 5.08 7.51
CA ALA A 108 -3.45 5.63 8.52
C ALA A 108 -4.62 4.70 8.83
N PHE A 109 -5.36 4.27 7.80
CA PHE A 109 -6.51 3.37 7.99
C PHE A 109 -6.11 1.99 8.45
N PHE A 110 -5.00 1.44 7.93
CA PHE A 110 -4.48 0.17 8.46
C PHE A 110 -4.07 0.31 9.93
N GLY A 111 -3.50 1.46 10.30
CA GLY A 111 -3.21 1.82 11.69
C GLY A 111 -4.44 1.73 12.58
N THR A 112 -5.43 2.58 12.34
CA THR A 112 -6.62 2.66 13.20
C THR A 112 -7.41 1.35 13.22
N LEU A 113 -7.55 0.65 12.09
CA LEU A 113 -8.25 -0.64 12.03
C LEU A 113 -7.48 -1.75 12.76
N SER A 114 -6.15 -1.81 12.62
CA SER A 114 -5.35 -2.79 13.37
C SER A 114 -5.36 -2.48 14.88
N HIS A 115 -5.44 -1.21 15.25
CA HIS A 115 -5.53 -0.75 16.63
C HIS A 115 -6.79 -1.27 17.31
N ILE A 116 -7.97 -1.02 16.73
CA ILE A 116 -9.24 -1.49 17.32
C ILE A 116 -9.30 -3.02 17.42
N VAL A 117 -8.66 -3.74 16.49
CA VAL A 117 -8.61 -5.21 16.53
C VAL A 117 -7.74 -5.69 17.68
N LEU A 118 -6.55 -5.12 17.84
CA LEU A 118 -5.61 -5.50 18.90
C LEU A 118 -6.15 -5.12 20.28
N ASP A 119 -6.65 -3.90 20.44
CA ASP A 119 -7.31 -3.48 21.68
C ASP A 119 -8.58 -4.28 21.95
N GLY A 120 -9.35 -4.62 20.93
CA GLY A 120 -10.55 -5.46 21.06
C GLY A 120 -10.25 -6.86 21.62
N ILE A 121 -9.03 -7.38 21.42
CA ILE A 121 -8.63 -8.67 22.02
C ILE A 121 -8.25 -8.50 23.49
N ILE A 122 -7.58 -7.38 23.81
CA ILE A 122 -6.94 -7.15 25.11
C ILE A 122 -7.93 -6.55 26.13
N HIS A 123 -8.69 -5.53 25.74
CA HIS A 123 -9.41 -4.65 26.64
C HIS A 123 -10.89 -5.03 26.75
N ARG A 124 -11.37 -5.10 28.00
CA ARG A 124 -12.74 -5.52 28.33
C ARG A 124 -13.80 -4.51 27.91
N ASP A 125 -13.44 -3.24 27.92
CA ASP A 125 -14.28 -2.07 27.66
C ASP A 125 -14.33 -1.68 26.18
N MET A 126 -13.68 -2.43 25.30
CA MET A 126 -13.75 -2.19 23.87
C MET A 126 -15.10 -2.57 23.28
N LEU A 127 -15.73 -1.62 22.58
CA LEU A 127 -17.01 -1.80 21.89
C LEU A 127 -16.89 -1.42 20.40
N PRO A 128 -16.25 -2.26 19.55
CA PRO A 128 -15.90 -1.86 18.18
C PRO A 128 -17.09 -1.56 17.28
N ILE A 129 -18.26 -2.13 17.57
CA ILE A 129 -19.47 -2.05 16.71
C ILE A 129 -20.51 -1.07 17.30
N ALA A 130 -20.20 -0.38 18.39
CA ALA A 130 -21.09 0.63 18.96
C ALA A 130 -21.37 1.77 17.95
N PRO A 131 -22.58 2.37 17.94
CA PRO A 131 -23.71 2.12 18.85
C PRO A 131 -24.66 1.01 18.37
N VAL A 132 -24.31 0.27 17.31
CA VAL A 132 -25.17 -0.78 16.75
C VAL A 132 -25.23 -1.99 17.70
N SER A 133 -24.12 -2.29 18.38
CA SER A 133 -24.03 -3.37 19.36
C SER A 133 -22.93 -3.10 20.37
N ASP A 134 -23.17 -3.50 21.62
CA ASP A 134 -22.19 -3.47 22.72
C ASP A 134 -21.39 -4.78 22.81
N LEU A 135 -21.37 -5.58 21.74
CA LEU A 135 -20.62 -6.82 21.70
C LEU A 135 -19.19 -6.60 21.19
N ASN A 136 -18.25 -7.26 21.86
CA ASN A 136 -16.88 -7.40 21.40
C ASN A 136 -16.59 -8.87 21.04
N PRO A 137 -16.70 -9.26 19.76
CA PRO A 137 -16.46 -10.64 19.35
C PRO A 137 -14.99 -11.07 19.43
N LEU A 138 -14.07 -10.12 19.60
CA LEU A 138 -12.63 -10.38 19.65
C LEU A 138 -12.13 -10.62 21.09
N MET A 139 -12.98 -10.32 22.06
CA MET A 139 -12.65 -10.30 23.47
C MET A 139 -12.09 -11.65 23.94
N SER A 140 -10.88 -11.62 24.52
CA SER A 140 -10.22 -12.79 25.11
C SER A 140 -9.95 -13.96 24.14
N LEU A 141 -9.89 -13.70 22.82
CA LEU A 141 -9.43 -14.69 21.84
C LEU A 141 -7.98 -15.14 22.08
N LEU A 142 -7.14 -14.22 22.55
CA LEU A 142 -5.75 -14.47 22.92
C LEU A 142 -5.47 -13.84 24.28
N GLY A 143 -4.55 -14.46 25.04
CA GLY A 143 -4.02 -13.86 26.26
C GLY A 143 -3.24 -12.58 25.96
N HIS A 144 -3.21 -11.65 26.91
CA HIS A 144 -2.56 -10.35 26.76
C HIS A 144 -1.07 -10.51 26.40
N ASP A 145 -0.36 -11.40 27.10
CA ASP A 145 1.06 -11.67 26.87
C ASP A 145 1.33 -12.23 25.47
N THR A 146 0.43 -13.08 24.97
CA THR A 146 0.52 -13.63 23.61
C THR A 146 0.40 -12.53 22.57
N VAL A 147 -0.55 -11.59 22.73
CA VAL A 147 -0.70 -10.47 21.79
C VAL A 147 0.56 -9.61 21.77
N TYR A 148 1.15 -9.32 22.93
CA TYR A 148 2.39 -8.54 23.01
C TYR A 148 3.59 -9.27 22.40
N LEU A 149 3.74 -10.55 22.67
CA LEU A 149 4.79 -11.36 22.08
C LEU A 149 4.67 -11.41 20.56
N LEU A 150 3.47 -11.64 20.03
CA LEU A 150 3.21 -11.64 18.59
C LEU A 150 3.51 -10.27 17.96
N CYS A 151 3.10 -9.18 18.61
CA CYS A 151 3.41 -7.82 18.17
C CYS A 151 4.91 -7.55 18.14
N ALA A 152 5.64 -7.92 19.20
CA ALA A 152 7.08 -7.76 19.29
C ALA A 152 7.83 -8.60 18.25
N ALA A 153 7.45 -9.89 18.10
CA ALA A 153 8.00 -10.79 17.11
C ALA A 153 7.75 -10.26 15.68
N ALA A 154 6.53 -9.77 15.41
CA ALA A 154 6.17 -9.15 14.13
C ALA A 154 7.01 -7.89 13.84
N ALA A 155 7.26 -7.04 14.85
CA ALA A 155 8.12 -5.88 14.70
C ALA A 155 9.55 -6.26 14.31
N VAL A 156 10.14 -7.26 14.98
CA VAL A 156 11.49 -7.75 14.69
C VAL A 156 11.55 -8.39 13.31
N ALA A 157 10.64 -9.34 13.02
CA ALA A 157 10.61 -10.06 11.76
C ALA A 157 10.34 -9.13 10.56
N GLY A 158 9.36 -8.23 10.68
CA GLY A 158 9.02 -7.26 9.65
C GLY A 158 10.16 -6.29 9.36
N THR A 159 10.81 -5.77 10.39
CA THR A 159 11.97 -4.88 10.23
C THR A 159 13.14 -5.62 9.58
N GLY A 160 13.48 -6.82 10.06
CA GLY A 160 14.56 -7.63 9.50
C GLY A 160 14.32 -7.97 8.03
N ALA A 161 13.11 -8.41 7.67
CA ALA A 161 12.74 -8.72 6.29
C ALA A 161 12.79 -7.49 5.38
N TRP A 162 12.33 -6.32 5.86
CA TRP A 162 12.40 -5.07 5.10
C TRP A 162 13.85 -4.64 4.85
N LEU A 163 14.71 -4.68 5.89
CA LEU A 163 16.13 -4.34 5.80
C LEU A 163 16.87 -5.27 4.86
N LEU A 164 16.66 -6.58 4.98
CA LEU A 164 17.28 -7.58 4.11
C LEU A 164 16.94 -7.31 2.64
N ARG A 165 15.66 -7.07 2.33
CA ARG A 165 15.24 -6.76 0.96
C ARG A 165 15.88 -5.46 0.45
N LYS A 166 15.92 -4.42 1.27
CA LYS A 166 16.54 -3.15 0.89
C LYS A 166 18.02 -3.33 0.59
N TRP A 167 18.73 -4.07 1.44
CA TRP A 167 20.14 -4.37 1.29
C TRP A 167 20.45 -5.18 0.03
N THR A 168 19.69 -6.24 -0.25
CA THR A 168 19.89 -7.06 -1.47
C THR A 168 19.61 -6.27 -2.74
N THR A 169 18.56 -5.44 -2.74
CA THR A 169 18.21 -4.58 -3.89
C THR A 169 19.33 -3.58 -4.18
N SER A 170 19.88 -2.94 -3.15
CA SER A 170 20.94 -1.95 -3.33
C SER A 170 22.26 -2.54 -3.82
N ARG A 171 22.63 -3.75 -3.37
CA ARG A 171 23.80 -4.45 -3.89
C ARG A 171 23.67 -4.82 -5.37
N ALA A 172 22.49 -5.29 -5.78
CA ALA A 172 22.23 -5.59 -7.18
C ALA A 172 22.41 -4.34 -8.07
N THR A 173 21.93 -3.17 -7.63
CA THR A 173 22.12 -1.90 -8.35
C THR A 173 23.59 -1.49 -8.42
N THR A 174 24.35 -1.58 -7.33
CA THR A 174 25.78 -1.25 -7.33
C THR A 174 26.58 -2.17 -8.26
N GLN A 175 26.28 -3.47 -8.28
CA GLN A 175 26.96 -4.42 -9.16
C GLN A 175 26.64 -4.18 -10.65
N GLU A 176 25.40 -3.82 -10.99
CA GLU A 176 25.00 -3.52 -12.37
C GLU A 176 25.70 -2.27 -12.91
N VAL A 177 25.80 -1.21 -12.10
CA VAL A 177 26.49 0.05 -12.47
C VAL A 177 28.01 -0.13 -12.62
N ASN A 178 28.62 -1.02 -11.83
CA ASN A 178 30.06 -1.27 -11.86
C ASN A 178 30.50 -2.26 -12.97
N ARG A 179 29.60 -2.74 -13.84
CA ARG A 179 29.99 -3.58 -14.98
C ARG A 179 30.81 -2.77 -15.99
N PRO A 180 31.92 -3.33 -16.52
CA PRO A 180 32.83 -2.61 -17.42
C PRO A 180 32.14 -2.12 -18.71
N ASP A 181 31.13 -2.85 -19.19
CA ASP A 181 30.39 -2.50 -20.41
C ASP A 181 29.13 -1.64 -20.15
N PHE A 182 28.94 -1.11 -18.94
CA PHE A 182 27.75 -0.31 -18.62
C PHE A 182 27.83 1.06 -19.31
N PRO A 183 26.92 1.39 -20.26
CA PRO A 183 26.98 2.64 -21.01
C PRO A 183 26.74 3.83 -20.07
N ARG A 184 27.77 4.65 -19.84
CA ARG A 184 27.73 5.81 -18.93
C ARG A 184 26.82 6.93 -19.44
N ASP A 185 26.59 6.98 -20.74
CA ASP A 185 25.85 8.04 -21.44
C ASP A 185 24.33 7.90 -21.27
N GLY A 186 23.86 6.73 -20.83
CA GLY A 186 22.44 6.38 -20.61
C GLY A 186 21.98 6.37 -19.15
N LEU A 187 22.83 6.84 -18.22
CA LEU A 187 22.64 6.72 -16.77
C LEU A 187 21.25 7.17 -16.29
N HIS A 188 20.72 8.25 -16.87
CA HIS A 188 19.46 8.85 -16.42
C HIS A 188 18.20 8.04 -16.78
N ASN A 189 18.21 7.31 -17.91
CA ASN A 189 17.07 6.51 -18.35
C ASN A 189 17.12 5.08 -17.79
N SER A 190 18.32 4.54 -17.57
CA SER A 190 18.51 3.18 -17.04
C SER A 190 18.31 3.09 -15.52
N LEU A 191 18.67 4.12 -14.75
CA LEU A 191 18.32 4.17 -13.32
C LEU A 191 16.80 4.08 -13.09
N ARG A 192 15.98 4.68 -13.98
CA ARG A 192 14.52 4.55 -13.94
C ARG A 192 14.04 3.13 -14.25
N SER A 193 14.69 2.41 -15.17
CA SER A 193 14.32 1.04 -15.54
C SER A 193 14.72 0.03 -14.47
N VAL A 194 15.89 0.19 -13.84
CA VAL A 194 16.36 -0.65 -12.72
C VAL A 194 15.53 -0.41 -11.45
N ILE A 195 15.12 0.84 -11.17
CA ILE A 195 14.13 1.16 -10.12
C ILE A 195 12.73 0.61 -10.47
N ALA A 196 12.42 0.41 -11.76
CA ALA A 196 11.16 -0.18 -12.21
C ALA A 196 11.14 -1.71 -12.20
N ARG A 197 12.31 -2.39 -12.28
CA ARG A 197 12.41 -3.86 -12.24
C ARG A 197 11.80 -4.51 -10.99
N PRO A 198 11.99 -3.99 -9.75
CA PRO A 198 11.28 -4.50 -8.58
C PRO A 198 9.76 -4.43 -8.77
N ARG A 199 9.25 -3.36 -9.39
CA ARG A 199 7.80 -3.15 -9.61
C ARG A 199 7.20 -4.23 -10.52
N ALA A 200 7.96 -4.70 -11.51
CA ALA A 200 7.54 -5.76 -12.43
C ALA A 200 7.59 -7.15 -11.78
N VAL A 201 8.65 -7.45 -11.01
CA VAL A 201 8.75 -8.71 -10.24
C VAL A 201 7.60 -8.83 -9.24
N TYR A 202 7.14 -7.72 -8.64
CA TYR A 202 5.96 -7.70 -7.77
C TYR A 202 4.63 -7.94 -8.49
N CYS A 203 4.46 -7.52 -9.75
CA CYS A 203 3.26 -7.87 -10.51
C CYS A 203 3.21 -9.37 -10.80
N VAL A 204 4.35 -9.98 -11.17
CA VAL A 204 4.42 -11.42 -11.46
C VAL A 204 4.20 -12.25 -10.18
N ALA A 205 4.80 -11.86 -9.05
CA ALA A 205 4.60 -12.57 -7.78
C ALA A 205 3.17 -12.42 -7.21
N PHE A 206 2.51 -11.27 -7.41
CA PHE A 206 1.12 -11.07 -6.99
C PHE A 206 0.13 -11.88 -7.86
N PHE A 207 0.33 -11.92 -9.19
CA PHE A 207 -0.49 -12.75 -10.08
C PHE A 207 -0.24 -14.26 -9.90
N ALA A 208 0.99 -14.66 -9.61
CA ALA A 208 1.32 -16.07 -9.32
C ALA A 208 0.64 -16.57 -8.03
N ASN A 209 0.39 -15.70 -7.05
CA ASN A 209 -0.26 -16.06 -5.79
C ASN A 209 -1.79 -15.94 -5.80
N SER A 210 -2.39 -15.31 -6.82
CA SER A 210 -3.85 -15.24 -6.97
C SER A 210 -4.45 -16.42 -7.75
N TRP A 211 -3.64 -17.20 -8.47
CA TRP A 211 -4.11 -18.33 -9.29
C TRP A 211 -4.04 -19.70 -8.57
N ALA A 212 -4.10 -19.71 -7.24
CA ALA A 212 -4.15 -20.93 -6.43
C ALA A 212 -5.51 -21.17 -5.76
N ILE A 213 -6.54 -20.35 -6.05
CA ILE A 213 -7.89 -20.54 -5.52
C ILE A 213 -8.88 -20.66 -6.69
N GLY A 214 -9.25 -21.91 -7.00
CA GLY A 214 -10.53 -22.24 -7.59
C GLY A 214 -10.56 -22.48 -9.10
N CYS A 215 -10.17 -23.68 -9.54
CA CYS A 215 -10.86 -24.37 -10.64
C CYS A 215 -10.55 -25.87 -10.60
N LYS A 216 -11.36 -26.65 -9.88
CA LYS A 216 -11.50 -28.08 -10.18
C LYS A 216 -12.29 -28.18 -11.49
N LYS A 217 -11.63 -28.54 -12.59
CA LYS A 217 -12.32 -29.05 -13.79
C LYS A 217 -11.96 -30.51 -13.95
N THR A 218 -12.98 -31.35 -13.87
CA THR A 218 -12.97 -32.77 -14.23
C THR A 218 -12.72 -32.94 -15.74
N PRO A 219 -12.01 -34.00 -16.18
CA PRO A 219 -11.79 -34.24 -17.60
C PRO A 219 -12.95 -35.07 -18.19
N CYS A 220 -13.54 -34.60 -19.29
CA CYS A 220 -14.31 -35.44 -20.21
C CYS A 220 -13.71 -35.34 -21.61
N SER A 221 -13.48 -36.51 -22.19
CA SER A 221 -12.82 -36.83 -23.47
C SER A 221 -13.55 -36.32 -24.73
N PRO A 222 -12.89 -36.36 -25.91
CA PRO A 222 -13.35 -35.71 -27.12
C PRO A 222 -14.17 -36.63 -28.05
N SER A 223 -15.15 -36.06 -28.76
CA SER A 223 -15.79 -36.64 -29.94
C SER A 223 -16.22 -35.48 -30.86
N ARG A 224 -15.54 -35.21 -32.00
CA ARG A 224 -15.62 -35.83 -33.35
C ARG A 224 -16.67 -35.14 -34.24
N SER A 225 -16.25 -34.83 -35.48
CA SER A 225 -17.03 -34.50 -36.70
C SER A 225 -17.69 -33.10 -36.73
N ALA A 226 -17.75 -32.33 -37.82
CA ALA A 226 -17.67 -32.65 -39.25
C ALA A 226 -17.38 -31.41 -40.14
N LEU A 227 -16.68 -31.68 -41.24
CA LEU A 227 -16.77 -31.13 -42.61
C LEU A 227 -16.78 -29.60 -42.93
N SER A 228 -15.81 -29.24 -43.78
CA SER A 228 -15.73 -28.10 -44.73
C SER A 228 -16.51 -28.40 -46.03
N PRO A 229 -16.35 -27.66 -47.17
CA PRO A 229 -16.30 -26.21 -47.53
C PRO A 229 -17.38 -25.96 -48.66
N PRO A 230 -17.30 -25.07 -49.71
CA PRO A 230 -16.26 -24.13 -50.17
C PRO A 230 -16.70 -22.73 -50.70
N ARG A 231 -15.64 -21.95 -51.05
CA ARG A 231 -15.42 -20.97 -52.15
C ARG A 231 -16.63 -20.62 -53.05
N GLU A 232 -16.80 -19.41 -53.59
CA GLU A 232 -15.90 -18.66 -54.49
C GLU A 232 -16.65 -17.37 -54.93
N GLY A 233 -15.98 -16.32 -55.43
CA GLY A 233 -16.67 -15.25 -56.18
C GLY A 233 -16.14 -13.82 -56.03
N TYR A 234 -15.07 -13.51 -56.76
CA TYR A 234 -14.56 -12.17 -57.07
C TYR A 234 -15.48 -11.44 -58.08
N ALA A 235 -15.69 -10.12 -57.96
CA ALA A 235 -15.67 -9.14 -59.06
C ALA A 235 -16.17 -7.74 -58.63
N GLY A 236 -15.48 -6.67 -59.07
CA GLY A 236 -16.12 -5.37 -59.30
C GLY A 236 -15.51 -4.11 -58.67
N HIS A 237 -14.30 -3.72 -59.07
CA HIS A 237 -13.96 -2.29 -59.31
C HIS A 237 -14.53 -1.91 -60.72
N PRO A 238 -14.55 -0.64 -61.24
CA PRO A 238 -13.57 0.43 -60.96
C PRO A 238 -13.98 1.93 -61.24
N TRP A 239 -13.03 2.88 -61.07
CA TRP A 239 -12.91 4.28 -61.61
C TRP A 239 -13.99 5.32 -61.17
N THR A 240 -13.81 6.64 -60.96
CA THR A 240 -12.74 7.67 -61.06
C THR A 240 -13.32 9.00 -60.53
N SER A 241 -12.61 9.77 -59.71
CA SER A 241 -11.86 11.02 -60.03
C SER A 241 -12.65 12.31 -60.30
N PHE A 242 -12.38 13.29 -59.43
CA PHE A 242 -12.06 14.71 -59.68
C PHE A 242 -12.98 15.58 -60.56
N VAL A 243 -13.43 16.71 -59.97
CA VAL A 243 -13.43 18.14 -60.40
C VAL A 243 -14.20 18.87 -59.28
N GLY A 244 -13.90 20.05 -58.75
CA GLY A 244 -13.03 21.15 -59.12
C GLY A 244 -13.55 22.38 -58.36
N ASP A 245 -12.60 23.21 -57.98
CA ASP A 245 -12.63 24.40 -57.14
C ASP A 245 -13.58 25.54 -57.61
N GLY A 246 -14.02 26.42 -56.70
CA GLY A 246 -14.47 27.76 -57.12
C GLY A 246 -15.54 28.50 -56.31
N LYS A 247 -15.07 29.39 -55.41
CA LYS A 247 -15.67 30.68 -54.94
C LYS A 247 -16.87 30.62 -53.98
N ARG A 248 -17.16 31.62 -53.12
CA ARG A 248 -16.47 32.70 -52.35
C ARG A 248 -17.61 33.50 -51.68
N ARG A 249 -17.40 34.04 -50.46
CA ARG A 249 -18.18 35.11 -49.76
C ARG A 249 -19.53 34.68 -49.14
N GLU A 250 -20.01 35.20 -48.01
CA GLU A 250 -19.61 36.25 -47.07
C GLU A 250 -20.44 36.11 -45.76
N LYS A 251 -19.86 36.57 -44.62
CA LYS A 251 -20.47 37.20 -43.41
C LYS A 251 -21.57 36.44 -42.62
N CYS A 252 -21.42 36.13 -41.32
CA CYS A 252 -21.19 36.96 -40.12
C CYS A 252 -22.44 37.70 -39.59
N SER A 253 -22.93 37.27 -38.41
CA SER A 253 -23.44 38.03 -37.23
C SER A 253 -24.42 37.13 -36.49
N LYS A 254 -24.12 36.55 -35.31
CA LYS A 254 -24.11 37.15 -33.96
C LYS A 254 -25.31 38.06 -33.66
N GLY A 255 -26.15 37.58 -32.75
CA GLY A 255 -26.83 38.31 -31.70
C GLY A 255 -26.52 37.57 -30.39
#